data_AF-A0A3Q2Z7H2-F1
#
_entry.id   AF-A0A3Q2Z7H2-F1
#
_cell.length_a   1.000
_cell.length_b   1.000
_cell.length_c   1.000
_cell.angle_alpha   90.00
_cell.angle_beta   90.00
_cell.angle_gamma   90.00
#
_symmetry.space_group_name_H-M   'P 1'
#
loop_
_entity.id
_entity.type
_entity.pdbx_description
1 polymer ?
#
loop_
_entity_poly.entity_id
_entity_poly.type
_entity_poly.pdbx_seq_one_letter_code
_entity_poly.pdbx_strand_id
1 'polypeptide(L)'
;MAEDIKAKLENYRTAPFDARFPNQNQTRNCWSNYLDYHRCQKALDAKGADNAPCEWYRRVYKSLCPMSWIQKWDEQRAEGTFPGKI
;
A
#
# COMPACT_ATOMS: atom_id res chain seq x y z
N MET A 1 -2.23 7.44 -18.27
CA MET A 1 -2.29 6.53 -17.10
C MET A 1 -1.02 6.65 -16.25
N ALA A 2 0.18 6.38 -16.76
CA ALA A 2 1.43 6.53 -15.99
C ALA A 2 1.76 7.99 -15.60
N GLU A 3 1.60 8.93 -16.53
CA GLU A 3 1.80 10.38 -16.29
C GLU A 3 0.87 10.95 -15.17
N ASP A 4 -0.37 10.47 -15.10
CA ASP A 4 -1.35 10.89 -14.08
C ASP A 4 -0.97 10.38 -12.68
N ILE A 5 -0.45 9.15 -12.58
CA ILE A 5 0.06 8.61 -11.31
C ILE A 5 1.27 9.41 -10.84
N LYS A 6 2.19 9.76 -11.75
CA LYS A 6 3.37 10.55 -11.42
C LYS A 6 2.99 11.94 -10.89
N ALA A 7 2.09 12.65 -11.56
CA ALA A 7 1.62 13.96 -11.10
C ALA A 7 0.90 13.89 -9.73
N LYS A 8 0.13 12.81 -9.48
CA LYS A 8 -0.50 12.55 -8.17
C LYS A 8 0.51 12.28 -7.08
N LEU A 9 1.60 11.57 -7.39
CA LEU A 9 2.68 11.31 -6.45
C LEU A 9 3.47 12.57 -6.13
N GLU A 10 3.74 13.42 -7.11
CA GLU A 10 4.43 14.70 -6.89
C GLU A 10 3.63 15.64 -5.98
N ASN A 11 2.30 15.66 -6.12
CA ASN A 11 1.42 16.53 -5.32
C ASN A 11 0.81 15.83 -4.09
N TYR A 12 1.28 14.63 -3.74
CA TYR A 12 0.74 13.88 -2.60
C TYR A 12 1.06 14.57 -1.27
N ARG A 13 0.03 14.89 -0.49
CA ARG A 13 0.16 15.44 0.87
C ARG A 13 -0.19 14.42 1.96
N THR A 14 -1.35 13.78 1.81
CA THR A 14 -1.88 12.76 2.73
C THR A 14 -2.81 11.82 1.95
N ALA A 15 -3.23 10.73 2.57
CA ALA A 15 -4.18 9.80 1.98
C ALA A 15 -5.51 10.53 1.71
N PRO A 16 -6.03 10.54 0.46
CA PRO A 16 -7.30 11.15 0.15
C PRO A 16 -8.47 10.33 0.73
N PHE A 17 -9.67 10.90 0.73
CA PHE A 17 -10.88 10.16 1.04
C PHE A 17 -11.07 8.98 0.07
N ASP A 18 -11.33 7.80 0.61
CA ASP A 18 -11.61 6.59 -0.16
C ASP A 18 -13.05 6.15 0.10
N ALA A 19 -13.89 6.23 -0.95
CA ALA A 19 -15.30 5.86 -0.88
C ALA A 19 -15.55 4.38 -0.56
N ARG A 20 -14.54 3.51 -0.72
CA ARG A 20 -14.62 2.09 -0.29
C ARG A 20 -14.59 1.94 1.23
N PHE A 21 -14.06 2.94 1.94
CA PHE A 21 -13.92 2.97 3.39
C PHE A 21 -14.50 4.28 3.95
N PRO A 22 -15.82 4.54 3.83
CA PRO A 22 -16.42 5.84 4.17
C PRO A 22 -16.64 6.05 5.67
N ASN A 23 -16.55 4.97 6.47
CA ASN A 23 -16.89 4.99 7.89
C ASN A 23 -15.69 5.41 8.76
N GLN A 24 -15.95 5.76 10.02
CA GLN A 24 -14.88 6.12 10.98
C GLN A 24 -13.86 4.99 11.20
N ASN A 25 -14.26 3.71 11.07
CA ASN A 25 -13.33 2.59 11.16
C ASN A 25 -12.48 2.45 9.89
N GLN A 26 -11.23 2.91 9.94
CA GLN A 26 -10.27 2.90 8.83
C GLN A 26 -9.32 1.68 8.82
N THR A 27 -9.52 0.70 9.71
CA THR A 27 -8.64 -0.48 9.82
C THR A 27 -8.49 -1.23 8.48
N ARG A 28 -9.61 -1.43 7.78
CA ARG A 28 -9.60 -2.11 6.47
C ARG A 28 -8.93 -1.29 5.37
N ASN A 29 -8.96 0.04 5.46
CA ASN A 29 -8.30 0.91 4.50
C ASN A 29 -6.77 0.75 4.59
N CYS A 30 -6.24 0.85 5.81
CA CYS A 30 -4.83 0.58 6.09
C CYS A 30 -4.41 -0.83 5.62
N TRP A 31 -5.13 -1.88 6.05
CA TRP A 31 -4.82 -3.26 5.70
C TRP A 31 -4.83 -3.52 4.19
N SER A 32 -5.85 -3.01 3.48
CA SER A 32 -5.97 -3.22 2.03
C SER A 32 -4.82 -2.57 1.28
N ASN A 33 -4.45 -1.33 1.61
CA ASN A 33 -3.35 -0.64 0.94
C ASN A 33 -1.98 -1.28 1.23
N TYR A 34 -1.77 -1.82 2.44
CA TYR A 34 -0.55 -2.58 2.75
C TYR A 34 -0.44 -3.84 1.87
N LEU A 35 -1.52 -4.60 1.75
CA LEU A 35 -1.56 -5.78 0.86
C LEU A 35 -1.39 -5.41 -0.60
N ASP A 36 -2.08 -4.37 -1.06
CA ASP A 36 -2.06 -3.94 -2.47
C ASP A 36 -0.66 -3.50 -2.89
N TYR A 37 0.09 -2.82 -2.01
CA TYR A 37 1.48 -2.49 -2.27
C TYR A 37 2.33 -3.73 -2.54
N HIS A 38 2.29 -4.72 -1.64
CA HIS A 38 3.12 -5.91 -1.78
C HIS A 38 2.67 -6.84 -2.91
N ARG A 39 1.36 -6.91 -3.19
CA ARG A 39 0.83 -7.62 -4.37
C ARG A 39 1.28 -6.95 -5.66
N CYS A 40 1.21 -5.62 -5.70
CA CYS A 40 1.65 -4.82 -6.84
C CYS A 40 3.13 -5.05 -7.12
N GLN A 41 3.99 -4.95 -6.10
CA GLN A 41 5.42 -5.23 -6.23
C GLN A 41 5.66 -6.64 -6.76
N LYS A 42 5.09 -7.66 -6.11
CA LYS A 42 5.24 -9.05 -6.54
C LYS A 42 4.81 -9.27 -7.99
N ALA A 43 3.70 -8.65 -8.42
CA ALA A 43 3.18 -8.78 -9.77
C ALA A 43 4.04 -8.08 -10.83
N LEU A 44 4.67 -6.95 -10.49
CA LEU A 44 5.54 -6.19 -11.38
C LEU A 44 6.96 -6.77 -11.43
N ASP A 45 7.50 -7.19 -10.29
CA ASP A 45 8.78 -7.90 -10.20
C ASP A 45 8.75 -9.19 -11.04
N ALA A 46 7.65 -9.96 -10.97
CA ALA A 46 7.46 -11.16 -11.80
C ALA A 46 7.40 -10.86 -13.30
N LYS A 47 7.07 -9.63 -13.69
CA LYS A 47 7.03 -9.16 -15.08
C LYS A 47 8.30 -8.41 -15.50
N GLY A 48 9.24 -8.18 -14.58
CA GLY A 48 10.42 -7.34 -14.81
C GLY A 48 10.06 -5.88 -15.13
N ALA A 49 8.93 -5.38 -14.63
CA ALA A 49 8.43 -4.03 -14.89
C ALA A 49 8.79 -3.05 -13.75
N ASP A 50 8.71 -1.75 -14.03
CA ASP A 50 8.98 -0.70 -13.05
C ASP A 50 7.91 -0.68 -11.94
N ASN A 51 8.37 -0.63 -10.69
CA ASN A 51 7.54 -0.59 -9.48
C ASN A 51 7.01 0.80 -9.13
N ALA A 52 7.34 1.85 -9.89
CA ALA A 52 6.81 3.20 -9.70
C ALA A 52 5.27 3.28 -9.54
N PRO A 53 4.44 2.47 -10.23
CA PRO A 53 2.99 2.49 -10.03
C PRO A 53 2.54 2.05 -8.63
N CYS A 54 3.32 1.20 -7.94
CA CYS A 54 3.00 0.71 -6.61
C CYS A 54 3.23 1.76 -5.52
N GLU A 55 4.00 2.80 -5.82
CA GLU A 55 4.40 3.85 -4.88
C GLU A 55 3.19 4.58 -4.27
N TRP A 56 2.08 4.65 -4.99
CA TRP A 56 0.83 5.20 -4.47
C TRP A 56 0.37 4.46 -3.20
N TYR A 57 0.26 3.13 -3.28
CA TYR A 57 -0.16 2.31 -2.14
C TYR A 57 0.82 2.45 -0.98
N ARG A 58 2.12 2.56 -1.28
CA ARG A 58 3.16 2.78 -0.26
C ARG A 58 2.92 4.04 0.55
N ARG A 59 2.63 5.16 -0.13
CA ARG A 59 2.35 6.43 0.54
C ARG A 59 1.05 6.35 1.34
N VAL A 60 0.00 5.75 0.80
CA VAL A 60 -1.29 5.64 1.47
C VAL A 60 -1.22 4.81 2.75
N TYR A 61 -0.66 3.58 2.71
CA TYR A 61 -0.60 2.77 3.93
C TYR A 61 0.33 3.38 4.97
N LYS A 62 1.42 4.06 4.57
CA LYS A 62 2.28 4.79 5.52
C LYS A 62 1.61 6.00 6.15
N SER A 63 0.63 6.63 5.47
CA SER A 63 -0.16 7.72 6.04
C SER A 63 -1.27 7.23 6.98
N LEU A 64 -1.82 6.03 6.76
CA LEU A 64 -2.99 5.52 7.49
C LEU A 64 -2.64 4.55 8.63
N CYS A 65 -1.64 3.70 8.43
CA CYS A 65 -1.35 2.61 9.34
C CYS A 65 -0.48 3.06 10.52
N PRO A 66 -0.77 2.59 11.75
CA PRO A 66 0.17 2.70 12.86
C PRO A 66 1.51 2.05 12.52
N MET A 67 2.62 2.70 12.87
CA MET A 67 3.97 2.18 12.60
C MET A 67 4.21 0.80 13.21
N SER A 68 3.65 0.54 14.40
CA SER A 68 3.75 -0.76 15.07
C SER A 68 3.07 -1.88 14.28
N TRP A 69 2.00 -1.59 13.55
CA TRP A 69 1.34 -2.59 12.69
C TRP A 69 2.21 -2.91 11.47
N ILE A 70 2.74 -1.88 10.82
CA ILE A 70 3.63 -2.04 9.65
C ILE A 70 4.84 -2.89 10.04
N GLN A 71 5.53 -2.53 11.12
CA GLN A 71 6.72 -3.26 11.60
C GLN A 71 6.40 -4.73 11.88
N LYS A 72 5.33 -5.00 12.62
CA LYS A 72 4.90 -6.36 12.92
C LYS A 72 4.56 -7.16 11.65
N TRP A 73 3.87 -6.56 10.69
CA TRP A 73 3.55 -7.24 9.43
C TRP A 73 4.79 -7.46 8.57
N ASP A 74 5.74 -6.52 8.56
CA ASP A 74 7.00 -6.67 7.85
C ASP A 74 7.86 -7.81 8.44
N GLU A 75 7.94 -7.91 9.77
CA GLU A 75 8.58 -9.04 10.47
C GLU A 75 7.91 -10.37 10.10
N GLN A 76 6.58 -10.45 10.20
CA GLN A 76 5.84 -11.65 9.83
C GLN A 76 6.04 -12.05 8.37
N ARG A 77 6.18 -11.09 7.45
CA ARG A 77 6.48 -11.39 6.04
C ARG A 77 7.89 -11.92 5.86
N ALA A 78 8.87 -11.35 6.56
CA ALA A 78 10.25 -11.83 6.54
C ALA A 78 10.38 -13.26 7.10
N GLU A 79 9.60 -13.58 8.13
CA GLU A 79 9.54 -14.91 8.75
C GLU A 79 8.66 -15.91 7.98
N GLY A 80 7.90 -15.47 6.98
CA GLY A 80 6.94 -16.31 6.25
C GLY A 80 5.68 -16.69 7.05
N THR A 81 5.41 -16.01 8.16
CA THR A 81 4.27 -16.24 9.07
C THR A 81 3.10 -15.27 8.85
N PHE A 82 3.21 -14.37 7.86
CA PHE A 82 2.19 -13.38 7.56
C PHE A 82 0.88 -14.02 7.06
N PRO A 83 -0.29 -13.70 7.67
CA PRO A 83 -1.55 -14.37 7.34
C PRO A 83 -2.21 -13.84 6.05
N GLY A 84 -1.78 -12.68 5.53
CA GLY A 84 -2.36 -12.08 4.34
C GLY A 84 -1.83 -12.70 3.05
N LYS A 85 -2.73 -12.96 2.09
CA LYS A 85 -2.35 -13.44 0.75
C LYS A 85 -1.72 -12.31 -0.07
N ILE A 86 -0.42 -12.41 -0.35
CA ILE A 86 0.37 -11.52 -1.20
C ILE A 86 0.71 -12.23 -2.51
#